data_AF-A0A977KBE1-F1
#
_entry.id   AF-A0A977KBE1-F1
#
_cell.length_a   1.000
_cell.length_b   1.000
_cell.length_c   1.000
_cell.angle_alpha   90.00
_cell.angle_beta   90.00
_cell.angle_gamma   90.00
#
_symmetry.space_group_name_H-M   'P 1'
#
loop_
_entity.id
_entity.type
_entity.pdbx_description
1 polymer ?
#
loop_
_entity_poly.entity_id
_entity_poly.type
_entity_poly.pdbx_seq_one_letter_code
_entity_poly.pdbx_strand_id
1 'polypeptide(L)'
;MEQSSEVPLRGLERLFIPFLVSLPIGFGVGTYFLIAYWGTPYAWRGFFGAVFSRAFYYTIMGALGSFLMKEAGTIKAYVLLGLVLVAINFMYRFYISVFYDIAFVASMIMILSAAIEESK
;
A
#
# COMPACT_ATOMS: atom_id res chain seq x y z
N MET A 1 34.31 18.38 -1.64
CA MET A 1 34.08 17.17 -2.43
C MET A 1 32.58 17.03 -2.58
N GLU A 2 32.02 17.54 -3.69
CA GLU A 2 30.63 17.28 -4.04
C GLU A 2 30.52 15.80 -4.41
N GLN A 3 29.87 15.04 -3.54
CA GLN A 3 29.49 13.67 -3.82
C GLN A 3 28.34 13.77 -4.83
N SER A 4 28.67 13.77 -6.12
CA SER A 4 27.69 13.56 -7.20
C SER A 4 27.18 12.13 -7.10
N SER A 5 26.32 11.90 -6.10
CA SER A 5 25.46 10.74 -6.07
C SER A 5 24.48 10.92 -7.23
N GLU A 6 24.85 10.38 -8.39
CA GLU A 6 23.93 10.23 -9.50
C GLU A 6 22.82 9.29 -9.02
N VAL A 7 21.77 9.90 -8.44
CA VAL A 7 20.46 9.25 -8.31
C VAL A 7 20.15 8.67 -9.71
N PRO A 8 19.60 7.46 -9.83
CA PRO A 8 19.22 6.93 -11.15
C PRO A 8 18.21 7.91 -11.80
N LEU A 9 18.71 8.69 -12.76
CA LEU A 9 18.08 9.94 -13.25
C LEU A 9 17.39 9.77 -14.60
N ARG A 10 17.46 8.59 -15.24
CA ARG A 10 16.92 8.34 -16.59
C ARG A 10 16.31 6.93 -16.76
N GLY A 11 15.21 6.86 -17.51
CA GLY A 11 14.67 5.61 -18.07
C GLY A 11 14.05 4.61 -17.07
N LEU A 12 14.11 3.32 -17.43
CA LEU A 12 13.57 2.17 -16.67
C LEU A 12 14.30 1.92 -15.33
N GLU A 13 15.52 2.43 -15.17
CA GLU A 13 16.33 2.28 -13.95
C GLU A 13 15.66 2.90 -12.72
N ARG A 14 14.82 3.93 -12.93
CA ARG A 14 13.99 4.56 -11.89
C ARG A 14 12.96 3.60 -11.28
N LEU A 15 12.60 2.54 -11.98
CA LEU A 15 11.67 1.51 -11.50
C LEU A 15 12.43 0.28 -11.04
N PHE A 16 13.52 -0.07 -11.72
CA PHE A 16 14.24 -1.31 -11.46
C PHE A 16 14.95 -1.33 -10.09
N ILE A 17 15.64 -0.25 -9.71
CA ILE A 17 16.33 -0.20 -8.42
C ILE A 17 15.32 -0.21 -7.26
N PRO A 18 14.26 0.63 -7.26
CA PRO A 18 13.22 0.55 -6.25
C PRO A 18 12.50 -0.79 -6.21
N PHE A 19 12.32 -1.45 -7.36
CA PHE A 19 11.77 -2.81 -7.42
C PHE A 19 12.66 -3.83 -6.71
N LEU A 20 13.95 -3.86 -7.00
CA LEU A 20 14.89 -4.77 -6.33
C LEU A 20 14.96 -4.51 -4.82
N VAL A 21 14.96 -3.24 -4.41
CA VAL A 21 15.00 -2.86 -2.98
C VAL A 21 13.68 -3.18 -2.26
N SER A 22 12.56 -3.16 -2.98
CA SER A 22 11.25 -3.45 -2.39
C SER A 22 10.91 -4.94 -2.32
N LEU A 23 11.56 -5.78 -3.14
CA LEU A 23 11.38 -7.24 -3.08
C LEU A 23 11.65 -7.83 -1.69
N PRO A 24 12.77 -7.53 -0.98
CA PRO A 24 12.99 -8.02 0.38
C PRO A 24 11.86 -7.67 1.36
N ILE A 25 11.29 -6.45 1.24
CA ILE A 25 10.18 -6.00 2.08
C ILE A 25 8.91 -6.80 1.74
N GLY A 26 8.63 -6.97 0.44
CA GLY A 26 7.51 -7.80 -0.03
C GLY A 26 7.64 -9.25 0.42
N PHE A 27 8.83 -9.84 0.33
CA PHE A 27 9.13 -11.20 0.79
C PHE A 27 8.99 -11.32 2.30
N GLY A 28 9.45 -10.36 3.10
CA GLY A 28 9.31 -10.39 4.55
C GLY A 28 7.83 -10.42 4.98
N VAL A 29 7.02 -9.50 4.44
CA VAL A 29 5.57 -9.46 4.72
C VAL A 29 4.86 -10.67 4.14
N GLY A 30 5.23 -11.11 2.93
CA GLY A 30 4.65 -12.31 2.34
C GLY A 30 4.93 -13.56 3.18
N THR A 31 6.16 -13.71 3.67
CA THR A 31 6.57 -14.85 4.50
C THR A 31 5.78 -14.88 5.82
N TYR A 32 5.42 -13.72 6.37
CA TYR A 32 4.50 -13.65 7.50
C TYR A 32 3.15 -14.31 7.18
N PHE A 33 2.57 -14.10 5.99
CA PHE A 33 1.33 -14.78 5.60
C PHE A 33 1.49 -16.29 5.46
N LEU A 34 2.65 -16.77 4.97
CA LEU A 34 2.93 -18.20 4.93
C LEU A 34 2.96 -18.81 6.33
N ILE A 35 3.64 -18.14 7.27
CA ILE A 35 3.78 -18.62 8.65
C ILE A 35 2.44 -18.53 9.41
N ALA A 36 1.76 -17.38 9.33
CA ALA A 36 0.56 -17.11 10.12
C ALA A 36 -0.67 -17.90 9.65
N TYR A 37 -0.77 -18.20 8.36
CA TYR A 37 -1.92 -18.89 7.77
C TYR A 37 -1.56 -20.27 7.19
N TRP A 38 -0.48 -20.87 7.69
CA TRP A 38 0.05 -22.14 7.21
C TRP A 38 -1.03 -23.22 7.14
N GLY A 39 -1.05 -23.99 6.05
CA GLY A 39 -2.04 -25.05 5.83
C GLY A 39 -3.42 -24.58 5.35
N THR A 40 -3.65 -23.27 5.20
CA THR A 40 -4.88 -22.73 4.62
C THR A 40 -4.66 -22.25 3.18
N PRO A 41 -5.72 -22.12 2.34
CA PRO A 41 -5.62 -21.56 1.00
C PRO A 41 -5.16 -20.09 0.99
N TYR A 42 -5.24 -19.41 2.14
CA TYR A 42 -4.92 -18.00 2.29
C TYR A 42 -3.43 -17.73 2.46
N ALA A 43 -2.61 -18.72 2.86
CA ALA A 43 -1.16 -18.56 3.01
C ALA A 43 -0.49 -18.12 1.70
N TRP A 44 -0.65 -18.92 0.64
CA TRP A 44 -0.02 -18.62 -0.66
C TRP A 44 -0.64 -17.40 -1.34
N ARG A 45 -1.96 -17.22 -1.23
CA ARG A 45 -2.64 -16.02 -1.76
C ARG A 45 -2.16 -14.75 -1.07
N GLY A 46 -2.04 -14.78 0.25
CA GLY A 46 -1.50 -13.69 1.06
C GLY A 46 -0.03 -13.41 0.77
N PHE A 47 0.78 -14.45 0.58
CA PHE A 47 2.18 -14.34 0.19
C PHE A 47 2.35 -13.59 -1.14
N PHE A 48 1.76 -14.09 -2.23
CA PHE A 48 1.91 -13.47 -3.54
C PHE A 48 1.26 -12.08 -3.58
N GLY A 49 0.11 -11.91 -2.92
CA GLY A 49 -0.55 -10.62 -2.79
C GLY A 49 0.33 -9.60 -2.06
N ALA A 50 0.98 -9.97 -0.96
CA ALA A 50 1.88 -9.11 -0.21
C ALA A 50 3.16 -8.79 -0.99
N VAL A 51 3.80 -9.79 -1.61
CA VAL A 51 5.01 -9.60 -2.42
C VAL A 51 4.71 -8.64 -3.57
N PHE A 52 3.65 -8.89 -4.34
CA PHE A 52 3.31 -8.06 -5.50
C PHE A 52 2.89 -6.65 -5.09
N SER A 53 1.97 -6.52 -4.12
CA SER A 53 1.47 -5.21 -3.69
C SER A 53 2.56 -4.33 -3.08
N ARG A 54 3.44 -4.90 -2.25
CA ARG A 54 4.52 -4.15 -1.61
C ARG A 54 5.64 -3.82 -2.58
N ALA A 55 6.05 -4.77 -3.43
CA ALA A 55 7.03 -4.51 -4.46
C ALA A 55 6.56 -3.37 -5.38
N PHE A 56 5.31 -3.44 -5.86
CA PHE A 56 4.75 -2.41 -6.72
C PHE A 56 4.61 -1.05 -6.02
N TYR A 57 4.06 -1.03 -4.80
CA TYR A 57 3.87 0.19 -4.01
C TYR A 57 5.19 0.93 -3.77
N TYR A 58 6.20 0.24 -3.24
CA TYR A 58 7.48 0.87 -2.93
C TYR A 58 8.28 1.19 -4.19
N THR A 59 8.08 0.45 -5.28
CA THR A 59 8.66 0.80 -6.59
C THR A 59 8.14 2.15 -7.08
N ILE A 60 6.82 2.35 -7.05
CA ILE A 60 6.20 3.63 -7.45
C ILE A 60 6.66 4.75 -6.53
N MET A 61 6.68 4.52 -5.21
CA MET A 61 7.12 5.55 -4.26
C MET A 61 8.60 5.90 -4.42
N GLY A 62 9.45 4.92 -4.73
CA GLY A 62 10.86 5.16 -5.04
C GLY A 62 11.07 5.93 -6.35
N ALA A 63 10.30 5.61 -7.40
CA ALA A 63 10.33 6.33 -8.66
C ALA A 63 9.83 7.77 -8.52
N LEU A 64 8.74 7.98 -7.77
CA LEU A 64 8.20 9.29 -7.45
C LEU A 64 9.21 10.09 -6.62
N GLY A 65 9.85 9.45 -5.63
CA GLY A 65 10.92 10.05 -4.84
C GLY A 65 12.11 10.52 -5.68
N SER A 66 12.61 9.67 -6.57
CA SER A 66 13.69 10.01 -7.51
C SER A 66 13.30 11.18 -8.43
N PHE A 67 12.06 11.22 -8.90
CA PHE A 67 11.55 12.34 -9.70
C PHE A 67 11.52 13.64 -8.89
N LEU A 68 10.93 13.62 -7.69
CA LEU A 68 10.81 14.79 -6.82
C LEU A 68 12.17 15.31 -6.37
N MET A 69 13.12 14.43 -6.09
CA MET A 69 14.49 14.82 -5.72
C MET A 69 15.18 15.58 -6.85
N LYS A 70 14.95 15.16 -8.10
CA LYS A 70 15.49 15.84 -9.29
C LYS A 70 14.89 17.23 -9.49
N GLU A 71 13.56 17.36 -9.37
CA GLU A 71 12.85 18.60 -9.72
C GLU A 71 12.81 19.63 -8.57
N ALA A 72 12.67 19.17 -7.33
CA ALA A 72 12.43 20.05 -6.17
C ALA A 72 13.59 20.07 -5.16
N GLY A 73 14.57 19.18 -5.31
CA GLY A 73 15.66 18.97 -4.35
C GLY A 73 15.29 18.05 -3.19
N THR A 74 16.31 17.49 -2.54
CA THR A 74 16.22 16.39 -1.57
C THR A 74 15.26 16.67 -0.41
N ILE A 75 15.36 17.85 0.22
CA ILE A 75 14.55 18.19 1.41
C ILE A 75 13.07 18.29 1.04
N LYS A 76 12.73 18.97 -0.06
CA LYS A 76 11.34 19.13 -0.51
C LYS A 76 10.74 17.80 -0.95
N ALA A 77 11.52 16.94 -1.60
CA ALA A 77 11.10 15.60 -1.98
C ALA A 77 10.74 14.73 -0.78
N TYR A 78 11.54 14.74 0.29
CA TYR A 78 11.23 14.00 1.52
C TYR A 78 9.98 14.52 2.22
N VAL A 79 9.83 15.84 2.33
CA VAL A 79 8.62 16.44 2.93
C VAL A 79 7.37 16.07 2.13
N LEU A 80 7.44 16.17 0.79
CA LEU A 80 6.30 15.83 -0.06
C LEU A 80 5.96 14.34 -0.01
N LEU A 81 6.96 13.45 -0.07
CA LEU A 81 6.77 12.01 0.12
C LEU A 81 6.15 11.70 1.48
N GLY A 82 6.60 12.38 2.54
CA GLY A 82 6.03 12.26 3.89
C GLY A 82 4.56 12.67 3.92
N LEU A 83 4.20 13.81 3.32
CA LEU A 83 2.80 14.26 3.20
C LEU A 83 1.94 13.29 2.40
N VAL A 84 2.47 12.75 1.29
CA VAL A 84 1.79 11.74 0.47
C VAL A 84 1.56 10.46 1.29
N LEU A 85 2.55 9.99 2.05
CA LEU A 85 2.41 8.83 2.93
C LEU A 85 1.36 9.06 4.02
N VAL A 86 1.35 10.23 4.64
CA VAL A 86 0.34 10.62 5.64
C VAL A 86 -1.05 10.66 5.00
N ALA A 87 -1.19 11.25 3.82
CA ALA A 87 -2.44 11.30 3.07
C ALA A 87 -2.92 9.90 2.67
N ILE A 88 -2.05 9.03 2.17
CA ILE A 88 -2.38 7.63 1.83
C ILE A 88 -2.83 6.88 3.09
N ASN A 89 -2.13 7.02 4.21
CA ASN A 89 -2.50 6.37 5.47
C ASN A 89 -3.86 6.89 5.98
N PHE A 90 -4.09 8.20 5.90
CA PHE A 90 -5.37 8.81 6.23
C PHE A 90 -6.50 8.28 5.33
N MET A 91 -6.30 8.27 4.01
CA MET A 91 -7.27 7.75 3.05
C MET A 91 -7.53 6.26 3.26
N TYR A 92 -6.50 5.45 3.53
CA TYR A 92 -6.65 4.02 3.79
C TYR A 92 -7.52 3.76 5.03
N ARG A 93 -7.26 4.48 6.13
CA ARG A 93 -8.09 4.41 7.33
C ARG A 93 -9.52 4.90 7.04
N PHE A 94 -9.66 6.03 6.36
CA PHE A 94 -10.95 6.60 6.02
C PHE A 94 -11.79 5.64 5.15
N TYR A 95 -11.21 5.08 4.08
CA TYR A 95 -11.91 4.13 3.22
C TYR A 95 -12.34 2.89 3.99
N ILE A 96 -11.45 2.28 4.77
CA ILE A 96 -11.80 1.10 5.57
C ILE A 96 -12.96 1.42 6.51
N SER A 97 -12.90 2.53 7.26
CA SER A 97 -13.98 2.92 8.16
C SER A 97 -15.30 3.15 7.44
N VAL A 98 -15.28 3.89 6.31
CA VAL A 98 -16.49 4.17 5.53
C VAL A 98 -17.11 2.90 4.94
N PHE A 99 -16.30 1.97 4.41
CA PHE A 99 -16.83 0.70 3.90
C PHE A 99 -17.42 -0.18 5.01
N TYR A 100 -16.81 -0.19 6.21
CA TYR A 100 -17.38 -0.86 7.38
C TYR A 100 -18.71 -0.23 7.81
N ASP A 101 -18.79 1.10 7.85
CA ASP A 101 -20.01 1.82 8.23
C ASP A 101 -21.14 1.57 7.22
N ILE A 102 -20.84 1.59 5.92
CA ILE A 102 -21.83 1.27 4.87
C ILE A 102 -22.31 -0.18 4.98
N ALA A 103 -21.40 -1.13 5.19
CA ALA A 103 -21.76 -2.54 5.39
C ALA A 103 -22.62 -2.74 6.64
N PHE A 104 -22.30 -2.03 7.72
CA PHE A 104 -23.06 -2.05 8.97
C PHE A 104 -24.46 -1.48 8.79
N VAL A 105 -24.60 -0.30 8.16
CA VAL A 105 -25.91 0.30 7.85
C VAL A 105 -26.75 -0.60 6.96
N ALA A 106 -26.15 -1.20 5.91
CA ALA A 106 -26.85 -2.15 5.05
C ALA A 106 -27.35 -3.38 5.82
N SER A 107 -26.53 -3.92 6.73
CA SER A 107 -26.92 -5.06 7.57
C SER A 107 -28.07 -4.72 8.53
N MET A 108 -28.08 -3.51 9.10
CA MET A 108 -29.16 -3.03 9.96
C MET A 108 -30.46 -2.82 9.19
N ILE A 109 -30.40 -2.30 7.95
CA ILE A 109 -31.58 -2.17 7.09
C ILE A 109 -32.20 -3.54 6.82
N MET A 110 -31.39 -4.54 6.47
CA MET A 110 -31.89 -5.91 6.24
C MET A 110 -32.57 -6.51 7.48
N ILE A 111 -31.97 -6.33 8.66
CA ILE A 111 -32.55 -6.83 9.92
C ILE A 111 -33.86 -6.12 10.25
N LEU A 112 -33.90 -4.79 10.09
CA LEU A 112 -35.11 -4.00 10.30
C LEU A 112 -36.22 -4.37 9.30
N SER A 113 -35.88 -4.61 8.04
CA SER A 113 -36.82 -5.07 7.03
C SER A 113 -37.39 -6.45 7.37
N ALA A 114 -36.55 -7.40 7.81
CA ALA A 114 -37.00 -8.72 8.24
C ALA A 114 -37.89 -8.65 9.49
N ALA A 115 -37.54 -7.82 10.47
CA ALA A 115 -38.36 -7.62 11.67
C ALA A 115 -39.73 -6.99 11.37
N ILE A 116 -39.81 -6.09 10.38
CA ILE A 116 -41.09 -5.52 9.92
C ILE A 116 -41.93 -6.60 9.22
N GLU A 117 -41.30 -7.49 8.45
CA GLU A 117 -41.99 -8.55 7.71
C GLU A 117 -42.56 -9.63 8.64
N GLU A 118 -41.85 -10.02 9.71
CA GLU A 118 -42.36 -10.94 10.74
C GLU A 118 -43.47 -10.35 11.63
N SER A 119 -43.61 -9.03 11.67
CA SER A 119 -44.61 -8.33 12.49
C SER A 119 -45.98 -8.15 11.80
N LYS A 120 -46.12 -8.61 10.56
CA LYS A 120 -47.36 -8.59 9.76
C LYS A 120 -47.98 -9.98 9.68
#